data_AF-A0A9P1H2V7-F1
#
_entry.id   AF-A0A9P1H2V7-F1
#
_cell.length_a   1.000
_cell.length_b   1.000
_cell.length_c   1.000
_cell.angle_alpha   90.00
_cell.angle_beta   90.00
_cell.angle_gamma   90.00
#
_symmetry.space_group_name_H-M   'P 1'
#
loop_
_entity.id
_entity.type
_entity.pdbx_description
1 polymer ?
#
loop_
_entity_poly.entity_id
_entity_poly.type
_entity_poly.pdbx_seq_one_letter_code
_entity_poly.pdbx_strand_id
1 'polypeptide(L)'
;MSQKVLRRRNAQQGFGLEADLAQIRSADAGRPIPRPLRRIEPADVIKATCDSFTFESFTSQDAYELGHLLHARLLPISAKQPSVIQISLAPGQIVFQAAVGSGTLPDNETWIQRKRNSVLRWGCSTWFLNRKWNGDQEAFRKLFAFSDEQANRYAIHGGACLSGSRAWMAWWRSWW
;
A
#
# COMPACT_ATOMS: atom_id res chain seq x y z
N MET A 1 1.07 -4.30 -23.29
CA MET A 1 0.86 -3.09 -22.44
C MET A 1 2.21 -2.71 -21.86
N SER A 2 2.70 -1.49 -22.12
CA SER A 2 4.00 -1.02 -21.60
C SER A 2 3.89 -0.79 -20.09
N GLN A 3 4.72 -1.46 -19.29
CA GLN A 3 4.77 -1.26 -17.84
C GLN A 3 5.33 0.13 -17.54
N LYS A 4 4.67 0.90 -16.67
CA LYS A 4 5.10 2.25 -16.29
C LYS A 4 6.33 2.16 -15.39
N VAL A 5 7.48 2.57 -15.89
CA VAL A 5 8.70 2.65 -15.09
C VAL A 5 8.72 3.97 -14.31
N LEU A 6 8.62 3.87 -12.99
CA LEU A 6 8.80 4.97 -12.04
C LEU A 6 10.29 5.13 -11.73
N ARG A 7 10.72 6.37 -11.77
CA ARG A 7 12.10 6.78 -11.47
C ARG A 7 12.10 7.92 -10.47
N ARG A 8 13.15 7.98 -9.67
CA ARG A 8 13.30 8.96 -8.61
C ARG A 8 13.39 10.36 -9.23
N ARG A 9 12.55 11.28 -8.77
CA ARG A 9 12.54 12.67 -9.29
C ARG A 9 13.74 13.48 -8.80
N ASN A 10 14.18 13.23 -7.57
CA ASN A 10 15.34 13.86 -6.96
C ASN A 10 16.25 12.79 -6.37
N ALA A 11 17.45 12.62 -6.94
CA ALA A 11 18.43 11.61 -6.52
C ALA A 11 19.19 11.96 -5.24
N GLN A 12 19.05 13.18 -4.71
CA GLN A 12 19.71 13.61 -3.47
C GLN A 12 19.23 12.77 -2.29
N GLN A 13 20.19 12.22 -1.53
CA GLN A 13 19.89 11.47 -0.32
C GLN A 13 19.37 12.41 0.78
N GLY A 14 18.42 11.92 1.57
CA GLY A 14 17.77 12.69 2.64
C GLY A 14 16.62 13.57 2.17
N PHE A 15 16.37 13.66 0.85
CA PHE A 15 15.29 14.50 0.31
C PHE A 15 13.91 14.15 0.88
N GLY A 16 13.59 12.85 0.99
CA GLY A 16 12.34 12.40 1.58
C GLY A 16 12.22 12.81 3.05
N LEU A 17 13.31 12.67 3.82
CA LEU A 17 13.35 13.08 5.22
C LEU A 17 13.20 14.61 5.38
N GLU A 18 13.85 15.40 4.52
CA GLU A 18 13.68 16.86 4.52
C GLU A 18 12.24 17.26 4.22
N ALA A 19 11.59 16.61 3.25
CA ALA A 19 10.18 16.83 2.94
C ALA A 19 9.27 16.45 4.12
N ASP A 20 9.58 15.35 4.82
CA ASP A 20 8.84 14.94 6.00
C ASP A 20 9.02 15.92 7.17
N LEU A 21 10.25 16.34 7.46
CA LEU A 21 10.54 17.37 8.45
C LEU A 21 9.84 18.70 8.12
N ALA A 22 9.83 19.10 6.86
CA ALA A 22 9.10 20.29 6.41
C ALA A 22 7.60 20.15 6.67
N GLN A 23 7.01 18.98 6.41
CA GLN A 23 5.60 18.72 6.68
C GLN A 23 5.29 18.65 8.19
N ILE A 24 6.16 18.06 9.01
CA ILE A 24 6.03 18.01 10.47
C ILE A 24 6.05 19.41 11.07
N ARG A 25 6.93 20.29 10.55
CA ARG A 25 7.04 21.68 10.99
C ARG A 25 5.94 22.57 10.43
N SER A 26 5.23 22.13 9.40
CA SER A 26 4.17 22.88 8.74
C SER A 26 2.79 22.51 9.30
N ALA A 27 1.90 23.50 9.40
CA ALA A 27 0.47 23.28 9.69
C ALA A 27 -0.36 23.04 8.41
N ASP A 28 0.28 22.78 7.26
CA ASP A 28 -0.42 22.54 5.99
C ASP A 28 -1.36 21.34 6.11
N ALA A 29 -2.63 21.56 5.79
CA ALA A 29 -3.67 20.54 5.73
C ALA A 29 -3.42 19.50 4.62
N GLY A 30 -2.44 19.74 3.75
CA GLY A 30 -2.01 18.85 2.68
C GLY A 30 -3.06 18.74 1.58
N ARG A 31 -2.66 18.19 0.44
CA ARG A 31 -3.60 17.96 -0.67
C ARG A 31 -4.54 16.80 -0.31
N PRO A 32 -5.85 16.88 -0.58
CA PRO A 32 -6.73 15.72 -0.42
C PRO A 32 -6.22 14.51 -1.23
N ILE A 33 -6.28 13.32 -0.64
CA ILE A 33 -6.03 12.07 -1.38
C ILE A 33 -7.35 11.69 -2.05
N PRO A 34 -7.43 11.66 -3.39
CA PRO A 34 -8.66 11.30 -4.07
C PRO A 34 -9.03 9.87 -3.71
N ARG A 35 -10.32 9.64 -3.45
CA ARG A 35 -10.82 8.28 -3.32
C ARG A 35 -10.65 7.57 -4.67
N PRO A 36 -10.17 6.32 -4.70
CA PRO A 36 -10.13 5.57 -5.95
C PRO A 36 -11.55 5.48 -6.50
N LEU A 37 -11.68 5.69 -7.82
CA LEU A 37 -12.98 5.78 -8.49
C LEU A 37 -13.84 4.57 -8.11
N ARG A 38 -15.08 4.83 -7.65
CA ARG A 38 -16.07 3.79 -7.34
C ARG A 38 -16.73 3.21 -8.59
N ARG A 39 -16.53 3.85 -9.75
CA ARG A 39 -17.02 3.38 -11.04
C ARG A 39 -16.54 1.95 -11.25
N ILE A 40 -17.44 1.09 -11.73
CA ILE A 40 -17.14 -0.29 -12.12
C ILE A 40 -16.28 -0.19 -13.39
N GLU A 41 -15.01 0.16 -13.21
CA GLU A 41 -14.02 -0.03 -14.25
C GLU A 41 -13.83 -1.55 -14.40
N PRO A 42 -13.82 -2.08 -15.64
CA PRO A 42 -13.52 -3.47 -15.89
C PRO A 42 -12.23 -3.89 -15.16
N ALA A 43 -12.20 -5.11 -14.62
CA ALA A 43 -11.10 -5.56 -13.76
C ALA A 43 -9.73 -5.47 -14.47
N ASP A 44 -9.71 -5.67 -15.78
CA ASP A 44 -8.55 -5.48 -16.67
C ASP A 44 -8.03 -4.04 -16.68
N VAL A 45 -8.92 -3.03 -16.68
CA VAL A 45 -8.54 -1.61 -16.59
C VAL A 45 -7.92 -1.30 -15.22
N ILE A 46 -8.48 -1.86 -14.15
CA ILE A 46 -7.97 -1.69 -12.77
C ILE A 46 -6.59 -2.37 -12.63
N LYS A 47 -6.43 -3.57 -13.18
CA LYS A 47 -5.13 -4.26 -13.22
C LYS A 47 -4.10 -3.43 -13.97
N ALA A 48 -4.48 -2.87 -15.12
CA ALA A 48 -3.62 -2.02 -15.94
C ALA A 48 -3.27 -0.67 -15.31
N THR A 49 -3.99 -0.20 -14.30
CA THR A 49 -3.74 1.09 -13.63
C THR A 49 -3.11 0.95 -12.25
N CYS A 50 -3.47 -0.08 -11.48
CA CYS A 50 -3.00 -0.27 -10.11
C CYS A 50 -1.80 -1.23 -9.98
N ASP A 51 -1.58 -2.12 -10.96
CA ASP A 51 -0.54 -3.17 -10.91
C ASP A 51 0.50 -3.04 -12.03
N SER A 52 0.54 -1.90 -12.73
CA SER A 52 1.30 -1.74 -13.98
C SER A 52 2.57 -0.91 -13.85
N PHE A 53 3.08 -0.70 -12.63
CA PHE A 53 4.30 0.06 -12.44
C PHE A 53 5.45 -0.77 -11.90
N THR A 54 6.67 -0.39 -12.29
CA THR A 54 7.92 -0.86 -11.72
C THR A 54 8.81 0.31 -11.36
N PHE A 55 9.73 0.12 -10.42
CA PHE A 55 10.83 1.04 -10.24
C PHE A 55 11.98 0.72 -11.20
N GLU A 56 12.66 1.74 -11.71
CA GLU A 56 13.90 1.59 -12.49
C GLU A 56 15.00 0.89 -11.68
N SER A 57 15.13 1.28 -10.42
CA SER A 57 15.97 0.65 -9.41
C SER A 57 15.23 0.62 -8.08
N PHE A 58 15.56 -0.33 -7.22
CA PHE A 58 15.06 -0.31 -5.84
C PHE A 58 16.10 -0.84 -4.87
N THR A 59 16.56 0.04 -3.99
CA THR A 59 17.54 -0.19 -2.93
C THR A 59 16.91 0.09 -1.55
N SER A 60 17.62 -0.23 -0.47
CA SER A 60 17.21 0.19 0.88
C SER A 60 17.11 1.72 1.00
N GLN A 61 17.96 2.46 0.28
CA GLN A 61 17.86 3.92 0.22
C GLN A 61 16.55 4.37 -0.43
N ASP A 62 16.13 3.72 -1.52
CA ASP A 62 14.85 4.05 -2.16
C ASP A 62 13.66 3.77 -1.24
N ALA A 63 13.72 2.69 -0.44
CA ALA A 63 12.72 2.41 0.58
C ALA A 63 12.65 3.50 1.66
N TYR A 64 13.80 3.96 2.15
CA TYR A 64 13.88 5.01 3.16
C TYR A 64 13.27 6.32 2.66
N GLU A 65 13.62 6.71 1.44
CA GLU A 65 13.17 7.97 0.82
C GLU A 65 11.68 7.92 0.48
N LEU A 66 11.23 6.80 -0.10
CA LEU A 66 9.81 6.57 -0.37
C LEU A 66 9.00 6.56 0.92
N GLY A 67 9.52 5.92 1.96
CA GLY A 67 8.88 5.85 3.27
C GLY A 67 8.60 7.23 3.87
N HIS A 68 9.60 8.13 3.86
CA HIS A 68 9.44 9.50 4.33
C HIS A 68 8.53 10.34 3.45
N LEU A 69 8.63 10.21 2.12
CA LEU A 69 7.70 10.90 1.21
C LEU A 69 6.25 10.46 1.43
N LEU A 70 6.03 9.18 1.71
CA LEU A 70 4.72 8.66 2.10
C LEU A 70 4.30 9.22 3.45
N HIS A 71 5.17 9.20 4.47
CA HIS A 71 4.85 9.77 5.78
C HIS A 71 4.42 11.24 5.66
N ALA A 72 5.22 12.06 4.97
CA ALA A 72 4.93 13.46 4.68
C ALA A 72 3.56 13.62 3.97
N ARG A 73 3.27 12.78 2.99
CA ARG A 73 2.01 12.85 2.23
C ARG A 73 0.77 12.60 3.09
N LEU A 74 0.93 11.80 4.14
CA LEU A 74 -0.12 11.17 4.92
C LEU A 74 -0.32 11.86 6.27
N LEU A 75 0.71 12.51 6.79
CA LEU A 75 0.70 13.23 8.05
C LEU A 75 -0.46 14.25 8.16
N PRO A 76 -0.79 15.07 7.12
CA PRO A 76 -1.84 16.08 7.24
C PRO A 76 -3.24 15.52 7.46
N ILE A 77 -3.50 14.28 7.03
CA ILE A 77 -4.81 13.62 7.17
C ILE A 77 -4.85 12.64 8.34
N SER A 78 -3.75 12.50 9.07
CA SER A 78 -3.54 11.45 10.06
C SER A 78 -4.43 11.62 11.30
N ALA A 79 -4.81 12.85 11.65
CA ALA A 79 -5.77 13.11 12.73
C ALA A 79 -7.14 12.43 12.51
N LYS A 80 -7.58 12.31 11.24
CA LYS A 80 -8.85 11.64 10.90
C LYS A 80 -8.64 10.20 10.43
N GLN A 81 -7.44 9.89 9.94
CA GLN A 81 -7.07 8.64 9.28
C GLN A 81 -5.65 8.23 9.73
N PRO A 82 -5.46 7.89 11.02
CA PRO A 82 -4.15 7.44 11.53
C PRO A 82 -3.78 6.17 10.79
N SER A 83 -2.52 5.91 10.48
CA SER A 83 -2.19 4.86 9.52
C SER A 83 -0.81 4.23 9.69
N VAL A 84 -0.57 3.04 9.15
CA VAL A 84 0.76 2.42 9.13
C VAL A 84 1.26 2.26 7.70
N ILE A 85 2.49 2.71 7.46
CA ILE A 85 3.27 2.47 6.24
C ILE A 85 4.21 1.31 6.53
N GLN A 86 4.26 0.29 5.67
CA GLN A 86 5.26 -0.77 5.76
C GLN A 86 5.73 -1.12 4.36
N ILE A 87 7.03 -0.98 4.10
CA ILE A 87 7.69 -1.40 2.87
C ILE A 87 8.50 -2.66 3.20
N SER A 88 8.22 -3.76 2.50
CA SER A 88 8.90 -5.04 2.71
C SER A 88 9.30 -5.66 1.39
N LEU A 89 10.43 -6.37 1.36
CA LEU A 89 10.85 -7.20 0.23
C LEU A 89 9.97 -8.46 0.12
N ALA A 90 9.94 -9.08 -1.07
CA ALA A 90 9.20 -10.33 -1.30
C ALA A 90 9.51 -11.47 -0.31
N PRO A 91 10.77 -11.68 0.14
CA PRO A 91 11.09 -12.67 1.18
C PRO A 91 10.56 -12.32 2.58
N GLY A 92 9.97 -11.13 2.77
CA GLY A 92 9.33 -10.70 4.01
C GLY A 92 10.13 -9.73 4.85
N GLN A 93 11.40 -9.44 4.51
CA GLN A 93 12.21 -8.44 5.21
C GLN A 93 11.57 -7.06 5.12
N ILE A 94 11.32 -6.44 6.27
CA ILE A 94 10.82 -5.07 6.38
C ILE A 94 12.00 -4.11 6.24
N VAL A 95 11.92 -3.20 5.27
CA VAL A 95 12.98 -2.22 4.98
C VAL A 95 12.59 -0.79 5.36
N PHE A 96 11.30 -0.55 5.62
CA PHE A 96 10.79 0.68 6.23
C PHE A 96 9.45 0.41 6.89
N GLN A 97 9.21 0.96 8.08
CA GLN A 97 7.91 0.94 8.73
C GLN A 97 7.73 2.16 9.60
N ALA A 98 6.55 2.79 9.51
CA ALA A 98 6.21 3.96 10.31
C ALA A 98 4.70 4.04 10.55
N ALA A 99 4.32 4.33 11.79
CA ALA A 99 2.98 4.80 12.12
C ALA A 99 2.88 6.30 11.81
N VAL A 100 1.72 6.74 11.31
CA VAL A 100 1.42 8.11 10.91
C VAL A 100 0.21 8.58 11.72
N GLY A 101 0.44 9.58 12.58
CA GLY A 101 -0.57 10.12 13.51
C GLY A 101 -0.83 9.25 14.74
N SER A 102 -1.57 9.78 15.71
CA SER A 102 -2.00 9.07 16.90
C SER A 102 -3.26 8.23 16.62
N GLY A 103 -3.25 6.95 16.99
CA GLY A 103 -4.42 6.07 16.86
C GLY A 103 -4.23 4.80 16.05
N THR A 104 -3.00 4.45 15.66
CA THR A 104 -2.69 3.10 15.17
C THR A 104 -2.75 2.10 16.32
N LEU A 105 -3.27 0.90 16.06
CA LEU A 105 -3.47 -0.20 17.01
C LEU A 105 -2.69 -1.45 16.56
N PRO A 106 -2.41 -2.39 17.47
CA PRO A 106 -1.74 -3.65 17.12
C PRO A 106 -2.40 -4.43 15.97
N ASP A 107 -3.73 -4.35 15.82
CA ASP A 107 -4.47 -5.00 14.72
C ASP A 107 -4.01 -4.53 13.32
N ASN A 108 -3.38 -3.35 13.22
CA ASN A 108 -2.85 -2.87 11.95
C ASN A 108 -1.76 -3.75 11.38
N GLU A 109 -0.95 -4.37 12.24
CA GLU A 109 0.07 -5.33 11.82
C GLU A 109 -0.58 -6.59 11.23
N THR A 110 -1.67 -7.07 11.83
CA THR A 110 -2.46 -8.19 11.30
C THR A 110 -3.00 -7.87 9.91
N TRP A 111 -3.59 -6.68 9.74
CA TRP A 111 -4.09 -6.24 8.42
C TRP A 111 -2.99 -6.12 7.37
N ILE A 112 -1.83 -5.59 7.76
CA ILE A 112 -0.65 -5.47 6.91
C ILE A 112 -0.18 -6.85 6.45
N GLN A 113 -0.02 -7.80 7.38
CA GLN A 113 0.41 -9.16 7.05
C GLN A 113 -0.60 -9.84 6.11
N ARG A 114 -1.90 -9.72 6.39
CA ARG A 114 -2.96 -10.31 5.55
C ARG A 114 -2.96 -9.78 4.13
N LYS A 115 -2.81 -8.47 3.97
CA LYS A 115 -2.72 -7.83 2.64
C LYS A 115 -1.43 -8.23 1.92
N ARG A 116 -0.31 -8.35 2.65
CA ARG A 116 0.99 -8.78 2.10
C ARG A 116 0.89 -10.18 1.53
N ASN A 117 0.34 -11.10 2.31
CA ASN A 117 0.14 -12.48 1.91
C ASN A 117 -0.73 -12.56 0.64
N SER A 118 -1.75 -11.71 0.53
CA SER A 118 -2.55 -11.64 -0.69
C SER A 118 -1.75 -11.16 -1.90
N VAL A 119 -1.01 -10.06 -1.77
CA VAL A 119 -0.19 -9.55 -2.88
C VAL A 119 0.84 -10.58 -3.33
N LEU A 120 1.52 -11.24 -2.39
CA LEU A 120 2.54 -12.26 -2.69
C LEU A 120 1.94 -13.49 -3.36
N ARG A 121 0.75 -13.94 -2.93
CA ARG A 121 0.10 -15.14 -3.48
C ARG A 121 -0.50 -14.92 -4.86
N TRP A 122 -1.13 -13.77 -5.09
CA TRP A 122 -1.88 -13.51 -6.33
C TRP A 122 -1.18 -12.56 -7.30
N GLY A 123 -0.03 -11.99 -6.94
CA GLY A 123 0.76 -11.13 -7.83
C GLY A 123 0.04 -9.87 -8.30
N CYS A 124 -0.91 -9.36 -7.51
CA CYS A 124 -1.73 -8.20 -7.83
C CYS A 124 -2.12 -7.43 -6.57
N SER A 125 -2.53 -6.17 -6.71
CA SER A 125 -2.95 -5.35 -5.57
C SER A 125 -4.18 -5.92 -4.89
N THR A 126 -4.28 -5.68 -3.57
CA THR A 126 -5.50 -6.04 -2.83
C THR A 126 -6.69 -5.20 -3.27
N TRP A 127 -6.48 -4.05 -3.92
CA TRP A 127 -7.54 -3.29 -4.56
C TRP A 127 -8.09 -4.01 -5.81
N PHE A 128 -7.24 -4.53 -6.68
CA PHE A 128 -7.69 -5.35 -7.80
C PHE A 128 -8.46 -6.59 -7.31
N LEU A 129 -7.95 -7.29 -6.28
CA LEU A 129 -8.66 -8.41 -5.68
C LEU A 129 -10.02 -7.99 -5.11
N ASN A 130 -10.10 -6.84 -4.42
CA ASN A 130 -11.36 -6.30 -3.93
C ASN A 130 -12.39 -6.18 -5.06
N ARG A 131 -11.98 -5.59 -6.18
CA ARG A 131 -12.86 -5.28 -7.31
C ARG A 131 -13.24 -6.50 -8.11
N LYS A 132 -12.33 -7.45 -8.29
CA LYS A 132 -12.61 -8.74 -8.91
C LYS A 132 -13.70 -9.51 -8.16
N TRP A 133 -13.77 -9.34 -6.84
CA TRP A 133 -14.71 -10.03 -5.97
C TRP A 133 -15.85 -9.15 -5.46
N ASN A 134 -16.01 -7.92 -5.98
CA ASN A 134 -17.00 -6.95 -5.48
C ASN A 134 -16.98 -6.74 -3.95
N GLY A 135 -15.82 -6.91 -3.32
CA GLY A 135 -15.66 -6.85 -1.87
C GLY A 135 -16.12 -8.10 -1.11
N ASP A 136 -16.65 -9.12 -1.80
CA ASP A 136 -17.15 -10.36 -1.22
C ASP A 136 -15.97 -11.27 -0.79
N GLN A 137 -15.63 -11.17 0.49
CA GLN A 137 -14.62 -12.04 1.10
C GLN A 137 -15.08 -13.49 1.23
N GLU A 138 -16.37 -13.75 1.34
CA GLU A 138 -16.87 -15.10 1.55
C GLU A 138 -16.81 -15.89 0.26
N ALA A 139 -17.24 -15.30 -0.86
CA ALA A 139 -17.05 -15.87 -2.19
C ALA A 139 -15.56 -16.12 -2.50
N PHE A 140 -14.69 -15.18 -2.12
CA PHE A 140 -13.24 -15.36 -2.25
C PHE A 140 -12.73 -16.57 -1.46
N ARG A 141 -13.12 -16.71 -0.19
CA ARG A 141 -12.72 -17.83 0.68
C ARG A 141 -13.24 -19.17 0.15
N LYS A 142 -14.49 -19.21 -0.31
CA LYS A 142 -15.14 -20.40 -0.87
C LYS A 142 -14.41 -20.89 -2.12
N LEU A 143 -14.07 -19.98 -3.05
CA LEU A 143 -13.35 -20.37 -4.27
C LEU A 143 -11.99 -21.03 -3.96
N PHE A 144 -11.25 -20.46 -3.01
CA PHE A 144 -9.92 -20.97 -2.65
C PHE A 144 -9.94 -22.08 -1.57
N ALA A 145 -11.14 -22.56 -1.20
CA ALA A 145 -11.35 -23.64 -0.23
C ALA A 145 -10.56 -23.45 1.08
N PHE A 146 -10.54 -22.22 1.61
CA PHE A 146 -9.83 -21.93 2.84
C PHE A 146 -10.52 -22.56 4.05
N SER A 147 -9.72 -23.15 4.94
CA SER A 147 -10.16 -23.33 6.32
C SER A 147 -10.37 -21.97 6.99
N ASP A 148 -11.11 -21.93 8.10
CA ASP A 148 -11.30 -20.69 8.87
C ASP A 148 -9.97 -20.08 9.32
N GLU A 149 -9.00 -20.92 9.68
CA GLU A 149 -7.66 -20.48 10.06
C GLU A 149 -6.90 -19.86 8.87
N GLN A 150 -7.02 -20.45 7.68
CA GLN A 150 -6.39 -19.91 6.47
C GLN A 150 -7.07 -18.62 5.99
N ALA A 151 -8.39 -18.50 6.14
CA ALA A 151 -9.15 -17.33 5.74
C ALA A 151 -8.65 -16.05 6.46
N ASN A 152 -8.24 -16.19 7.72
CA ASN A 152 -7.70 -15.09 8.51
C ASN A 152 -6.30 -14.63 8.08
N ARG A 153 -5.60 -15.39 7.22
CA ARG A 153 -4.25 -15.05 6.73
C ARG A 153 -4.24 -14.15 5.50
N TYR A 154 -5.40 -13.90 4.89
CA TYR A 154 -5.52 -13.11 3.65
C TYR A 154 -6.56 -12.00 3.80
N ALA A 155 -6.36 -10.92 3.05
CA ALA A 155 -7.31 -9.82 2.94
C ALA A 155 -7.36 -9.28 1.50
N ILE A 156 -8.56 -8.99 1.02
CA ILE A 156 -8.81 -8.38 -0.29
C ILE A 156 -9.28 -6.93 -0.15
N HIS A 157 -9.03 -6.28 0.98
CA HIS A 157 -9.32 -4.85 1.12
C HIS A 157 -8.14 -4.03 0.60
N GLY A 158 -8.41 -2.92 -0.08
CA GLY A 158 -7.39 -2.04 -0.63
C GLY A 158 -6.32 -1.63 0.38
N GLY A 159 -5.10 -1.37 -0.10
CA GLY A 159 -3.98 -0.91 0.73
C GLY A 159 -2.66 -1.67 0.55
N ALA A 160 -2.59 -2.63 -0.36
CA ALA A 160 -1.31 -3.21 -0.77
C ALA A 160 -1.24 -3.35 -2.29
N CYS A 161 -0.06 -3.10 -2.85
CA CYS A 161 0.23 -3.17 -4.27
C CYS A 161 1.63 -3.77 -4.49
N LEU A 162 1.87 -4.29 -5.70
CA LEU A 162 3.14 -4.86 -6.11
C LEU A 162 3.82 -3.91 -7.12
N SER A 163 5.14 -3.70 -7.01
CA SER A 163 5.92 -3.03 -8.05
C SER A 163 6.93 -4.02 -8.63
N GLY A 164 6.58 -4.65 -9.76
CA GLY A 164 7.41 -5.69 -10.41
C GLY A 164 7.61 -6.98 -9.61
N SER A 165 8.69 -7.70 -9.92
CA SER A 165 9.03 -9.01 -9.34
C SER A 165 9.51 -8.97 -7.88
N ARG A 166 9.52 -7.80 -7.23
CA ARG A 166 9.85 -7.64 -5.81
C ARG A 166 8.70 -6.89 -5.16
N ALA A 167 7.99 -7.54 -4.24
CA ALA A 167 6.86 -6.92 -3.56
C ALA A 167 7.30 -5.74 -2.70
N TRP A 168 6.39 -4.78 -2.53
CA TRP A 168 6.48 -3.65 -1.59
C TRP A 168 5.07 -3.40 -1.03
N MET A 169 4.91 -2.49 -0.08
CA MET A 169 3.58 -2.16 0.46
C MET A 169 3.50 -0.69 0.91
N ALA A 170 2.32 -0.08 0.79
CA ALA A 170 1.99 1.21 1.39
C ALA A 170 0.46 1.41 1.53
N TRP A 171 0.02 1.57 2.79
CA TRP A 171 -1.12 2.37 3.30
C TRP A 171 -2.60 1.85 3.33
N TRP A 172 -3.49 2.64 3.97
CA TRP A 172 -4.41 2.25 5.08
C TRP A 172 -5.96 2.29 4.87
N ARG A 173 -6.68 1.77 5.91
CA ARG A 173 -8.08 1.87 6.44
C ARG A 173 -9.19 0.89 6.04
N SER A 174 -9.86 0.42 7.11
CA SER A 174 -11.21 -0.15 7.20
C SER A 174 -12.28 0.93 7.01
N TRP A 175 -12.99 0.86 5.88
CA TRP A 175 -14.40 1.23 5.78
C TRP A 175 -15.00 0.28 4.73
N TRP A 176 -15.36 -0.89 5.21
CA TRP A 176 -16.65 -1.52 4.92
C TRP A 176 -17.40 -1.53 6.24
#